data_AF-A0A949Y1I0-F1
#
_entry.id   AF-A0A949Y1I0-F1
#
_cell.length_a   1.000
_cell.length_b   1.000
_cell.length_c   1.000
_cell.angle_alpha   90.00
_cell.angle_beta   90.00
_cell.angle_gamma   90.00
#
_symmetry.space_group_name_H-M   'P 1'
#
loop_
_entity.id
_entity.type
_entity.pdbx_description
1 polymer ?
#
loop_
_entity_poly.entity_id
_entity_poly.type
_entity_poly.pdbx_seq_one_letter_code
_entity_poly.pdbx_strand_id
1 'polypeptide(L)'
;MMVLWANVHGGFLAGPVIVASAALGHAISGPWPWDRARRADLAKFAAVFVLCILAPLVNPYGFGLYRHVGHLLFTSGVTSLIQEYQPIPFGTGMARVVEWVVLGLIALPSFSTRRLGRYDLVHVLVWLHLALACIRHAPLFALAVAPGLARMLDGLPLARRDAGHVRLGWSAWPVAMALALVLAVGLGVRLGGFSPRTWPLEALATLDRQPVEAQLFHEQDWGGMIEERCRPRRRAFLDDRFELFGKEAILQYSDAMQGGPEWDALDGRERFAVVWVRPDRGLARRLLADPGWQVLHRDAVSVLFRRQASPAVGQARRDHPDATSCARPTS
;
A
#
# COMPACT_ATOMS: atom_id res chain seq x y z
N MET A 1 -6.40 -13.70 -18.02
CA MET A 1 -6.30 -13.27 -16.60
C MET A 1 -4.89 -12.76 -16.28
N MET A 2 -3.84 -13.59 -16.32
CA MET A 2 -2.47 -13.17 -15.96
C MET A 2 -1.93 -11.97 -16.74
N VAL A 3 -2.19 -11.89 -18.05
CA VAL A 3 -1.88 -10.72 -18.89
C VAL A 3 -2.48 -9.45 -18.27
N LEU A 4 -3.78 -9.45 -18.01
CA LEU A 4 -4.48 -8.31 -17.42
C LEU A 4 -3.97 -8.00 -16.01
N TRP A 5 -3.74 -9.01 -15.19
CA TRP A 5 -3.26 -8.83 -13.82
C TRP A 5 -1.87 -8.16 -13.80
N ALA A 6 -0.92 -8.65 -14.60
CA ALA A 6 0.42 -8.10 -14.66
C ALA A 6 0.48 -6.64 -15.14
N ASN A 7 -0.52 -6.19 -15.92
CA ASN A 7 -0.64 -4.82 -16.41
C ASN A 7 -1.36 -3.88 -15.44
N VAL A 8 -2.05 -4.42 -14.41
CA VAL A 8 -2.84 -3.63 -13.46
C VAL A 8 -2.24 -3.65 -12.06
N HIS A 9 -1.56 -4.72 -11.67
CA HIS A 9 -1.07 -4.87 -10.30
C HIS A 9 0.18 -5.76 -10.18
N GLY A 10 1.17 -5.29 -9.41
CA GLY A 10 2.43 -6.01 -9.14
C GLY A 10 2.27 -7.33 -8.36
N GLY A 11 1.09 -7.59 -7.79
CA GLY A 11 0.75 -8.84 -7.11
C GLY A 11 0.63 -10.07 -8.02
N PHE A 12 0.82 -9.94 -9.34
CA PHE A 12 0.67 -11.05 -10.30
C PHE A 12 1.60 -12.24 -10.01
N LEU A 13 2.71 -12.05 -9.30
CA LEU A 13 3.59 -13.15 -8.86
C LEU A 13 2.90 -14.18 -7.97
N ALA A 14 1.77 -13.82 -7.34
CA ALA A 14 0.94 -14.78 -6.61
C ALA A 14 0.36 -15.86 -7.53
N GLY A 15 0.11 -15.58 -8.81
CA GLY A 15 -0.49 -16.54 -9.76
C GLY A 15 0.29 -17.87 -9.85
N PRO A 16 1.59 -17.84 -10.21
CA PRO A 16 2.44 -19.04 -10.19
C PRO A 16 2.46 -19.77 -8.84
N VAL A 17 2.44 -19.03 -7.72
CA VAL A 17 2.43 -19.62 -6.36
C VAL A 17 1.11 -20.34 -6.06
N ILE A 18 -0.03 -19.78 -6.48
CA ILE A 18 -1.34 -20.43 -6.39
C ILE A 18 -1.31 -21.76 -7.15
N VAL A 19 -0.82 -21.75 -8.40
CA VAL A 19 -0.77 -22.96 -9.22
C VAL A 19 0.20 -24.00 -8.63
N ALA A 20 1.36 -23.57 -8.15
CA ALA A 20 2.35 -24.46 -7.54
C ALA A 20 1.84 -25.10 -6.24
N SER A 21 1.21 -24.32 -5.35
CA SER A 21 0.62 -24.84 -4.11
C SER A 21 -0.54 -25.80 -4.39
N ALA A 22 -1.38 -25.51 -5.40
CA ALA A 22 -2.42 -26.42 -5.87
C ALA A 22 -1.85 -27.73 -6.44
N ALA A 23 -0.81 -27.64 -7.28
CA ALA A 23 -0.14 -28.79 -7.86
C ALA A 23 0.49 -29.69 -6.78
N LEU A 24 1.21 -29.08 -5.82
CA LEU A 24 1.83 -29.79 -4.70
C LEU A 24 0.78 -30.45 -3.81
N GLY A 25 -0.25 -29.69 -3.42
CA GLY A 25 -1.37 -30.21 -2.64
C GLY A 25 -2.06 -31.38 -3.32
N HIS A 26 -2.26 -31.29 -4.64
CA HIS A 26 -2.84 -32.36 -5.43
C HIS A 26 -1.91 -33.57 -5.48
N ALA A 27 -0.62 -33.38 -5.76
CA ALA A 27 0.38 -34.45 -5.85
C ALA A 27 0.44 -35.33 -4.58
N ILE A 28 0.40 -34.71 -3.39
CA ILE A 28 0.55 -35.42 -2.10
C ILE A 28 -0.76 -35.98 -1.54
N SER A 29 -1.91 -35.55 -2.07
CA SER A 29 -3.22 -35.98 -1.59
C SER A 29 -3.62 -37.38 -2.07
N GLY A 30 -2.96 -37.91 -3.10
CA GLY A 30 -3.23 -39.24 -3.65
C GLY A 30 -2.25 -40.32 -3.20
N PRO A 31 -2.57 -41.59 -3.49
CA PRO A 31 -1.63 -42.68 -3.35
C PRO A 31 -0.46 -42.52 -4.34
N TRP A 32 0.71 -42.99 -3.92
CA TRP A 32 1.88 -43.14 -4.77
C TRP A 32 2.09 -44.63 -5.09
N PRO A 33 2.39 -45.02 -6.35
CA PRO A 33 2.58 -44.18 -7.53
C PRO A 33 1.28 -43.56 -8.06
N TRP A 34 1.38 -42.40 -8.71
CA TRP A 34 0.21 -41.70 -9.25
C TRP A 34 -0.48 -42.51 -10.36
N ASP A 35 -1.80 -42.44 -10.43
CA ASP A 35 -2.58 -42.99 -11.55
C ASP A 35 -2.48 -42.10 -12.82
N ARG A 36 -3.08 -42.55 -13.92
CA ARG A 36 -3.06 -41.80 -15.19
C ARG A 36 -3.79 -40.45 -15.07
N ALA A 37 -4.89 -40.39 -14.32
CA ALA A 37 -5.70 -39.18 -14.16
C ALA A 37 -4.92 -38.09 -13.43
N ARG A 38 -4.29 -38.44 -12.30
CA ARG A 38 -3.45 -37.54 -11.50
C ARG A 38 -2.23 -37.06 -12.28
N ARG A 39 -1.57 -37.92 -13.06
CA ARG A 39 -0.49 -37.50 -13.95
C ARG A 39 -0.97 -36.48 -14.98
N ALA A 40 -2.14 -36.69 -15.57
CA ALA A 40 -2.72 -35.74 -16.53
C ALA A 40 -3.05 -34.41 -15.86
N ASP A 41 -3.60 -34.42 -14.63
CA ASP A 41 -3.90 -33.19 -13.89
C ASP A 41 -2.63 -32.44 -13.48
N LEU A 42 -1.58 -33.14 -13.04
CA LEU A 42 -0.27 -32.53 -12.77
C LEU A 42 0.38 -31.95 -14.03
N ALA A 43 0.21 -32.60 -15.19
CA ALA A 43 0.65 -32.03 -16.46
C ALA A 43 -0.12 -30.75 -16.82
N LYS A 44 -1.43 -30.69 -16.55
CA LYS A 44 -2.21 -29.45 -16.70
C LYS A 44 -1.71 -28.37 -15.75
N PHE A 45 -1.46 -28.70 -14.48
CA PHE A 45 -0.87 -27.74 -13.53
C PHE A 45 0.47 -27.20 -14.01
N ALA A 46 1.35 -28.07 -14.51
CA ALA A 46 2.64 -27.67 -15.05
C ALA A 46 2.48 -26.73 -16.27
N ALA A 47 1.57 -27.06 -17.20
CA ALA A 47 1.28 -26.20 -18.35
C ALA A 47 0.74 -24.83 -17.91
N VAL A 48 -0.22 -24.81 -16.98
CA VAL A 48 -0.78 -23.56 -16.43
C VAL A 48 0.29 -22.76 -15.68
N PHE A 49 1.17 -23.40 -14.94
CA PHE A 49 2.27 -22.74 -14.23
C PHE A 49 3.22 -22.04 -15.20
N VAL A 50 3.63 -22.74 -16.26
CA VAL A 50 4.45 -22.14 -17.34
C VAL A 50 3.73 -20.97 -17.99
N LEU A 51 2.44 -21.13 -18.31
CA LEU A 51 1.63 -20.03 -18.86
C LEU A 51 1.50 -18.85 -17.88
N CYS A 52 1.42 -19.09 -16.57
CA CYS A 52 1.40 -18.02 -15.56
C CYS A 52 2.72 -17.25 -15.49
N ILE A 53 3.84 -17.88 -15.82
CA ILE A 53 5.16 -17.22 -15.89
C ILE A 53 5.35 -16.52 -17.24
N LEU A 54 4.84 -17.07 -18.34
CA LEU A 54 5.05 -16.48 -19.67
C LEU A 54 4.04 -15.39 -20.01
N ALA A 55 2.78 -15.53 -19.59
CA ALA A 55 1.72 -14.59 -19.93
C ALA A 55 2.00 -13.13 -19.51
N PRO A 56 2.61 -12.85 -18.33
CA PRO A 56 2.99 -11.50 -17.98
C PRO A 56 3.96 -10.84 -18.96
N LEU A 57 4.72 -11.57 -19.78
CA LEU A 57 5.57 -10.98 -20.82
C LEU A 57 4.77 -10.21 -21.89
N VAL A 58 3.47 -10.47 -22.00
CA VAL A 58 2.53 -9.69 -22.81
C VAL A 58 2.14 -8.43 -22.03
N ASN A 59 3.10 -7.52 -21.86
CA ASN A 59 2.92 -6.21 -21.25
C ASN A 59 3.79 -5.18 -22.00
N PRO A 60 3.52 -3.87 -21.93
CA PRO A 60 4.29 -2.83 -22.62
C PRO A 60 5.80 -2.86 -22.34
N TYR A 61 6.21 -3.37 -21.17
CA TYR A 61 7.59 -3.45 -20.71
C TYR A 61 8.24 -4.82 -20.98
N GLY A 62 7.50 -5.83 -21.43
CA GLY A 62 8.01 -7.18 -21.68
C GLY A 62 8.75 -7.77 -20.47
N PHE A 63 9.99 -8.24 -20.69
CA PHE A 63 10.87 -8.74 -19.63
C PHE A 63 11.33 -7.65 -18.64
N GLY A 64 11.26 -6.38 -19.03
CA GLY A 64 11.58 -5.24 -18.15
C GLY A 64 10.74 -5.22 -16.88
N LEU A 65 9.50 -5.73 -16.92
CA LEU A 65 8.65 -5.89 -15.75
C LEU A 65 9.27 -6.84 -14.71
N TYR A 66 9.78 -8.00 -15.15
CA TYR A 66 10.45 -8.94 -14.26
C TYR A 66 11.73 -8.37 -13.67
N ARG A 67 12.52 -7.66 -14.49
CA ARG A 67 13.73 -6.98 -14.01
C ARG A 67 13.40 -5.94 -12.94
N HIS A 68 12.35 -5.15 -13.16
CA HIS A 68 11.90 -4.14 -12.20
C HIS A 68 11.43 -4.77 -10.90
N VAL A 69 10.57 -5.80 -10.95
CA VAL A 69 10.10 -6.49 -9.74
C VAL A 69 11.26 -7.16 -9.00
N GLY A 70 12.20 -7.80 -9.72
CA GLY A 70 13.41 -8.36 -9.13
C GLY A 70 14.26 -7.28 -8.43
N HIS A 71 14.47 -6.14 -9.08
CA HIS A 71 15.19 -5.01 -8.48
C HIS A 71 14.48 -4.51 -7.22
N LEU A 72 13.16 -4.31 -7.28
CA LEU A 72 12.36 -3.85 -6.17
C LEU A 72 12.47 -4.80 -4.96
N LEU A 73 12.24 -6.10 -5.17
CA LEU A 73 12.17 -7.09 -4.09
C LEU A 73 13.53 -7.42 -3.48
N PHE A 74 14.60 -7.48 -4.29
CA PHE A 74 15.86 -8.06 -3.85
C PHE A 74 17.01 -7.05 -3.73
N THR A 75 17.04 -5.97 -4.51
CA THR A 75 18.23 -5.09 -4.57
C THR A 75 17.96 -3.64 -4.15
N SER A 76 16.73 -3.15 -4.25
CA SER A 76 16.40 -1.74 -3.99
C SER A 76 16.59 -1.35 -2.52
N GLY A 77 16.36 -2.31 -1.60
CA GLY A 77 16.28 -2.07 -0.15
C GLY A 77 15.15 -1.11 0.26
N VAL A 78 14.26 -0.73 -0.66
CA VAL A 78 13.10 0.12 -0.38
C VAL A 78 12.02 -0.65 0.36
N THR A 79 11.84 -1.94 0.03
CA THR A 79 10.84 -2.82 0.66
C THR A 79 11.01 -2.96 2.17
N SER A 80 12.23 -2.80 2.72
CA SER A 80 12.44 -2.81 4.17
C SER A 80 11.88 -1.57 4.87
N LEU A 81 11.56 -0.51 4.12
CA LEU A 81 11.02 0.75 4.64
C LEU A 81 9.49 0.83 4.45
N ILE A 82 8.91 -0.03 3.61
CA ILE A 82 7.48 -0.06 3.34
C ILE A 82 6.80 -1.02 4.33
N GLN A 83 5.86 -0.50 5.12
CA GLN A 83 5.15 -1.29 6.12
C GLN A 83 4.43 -2.51 5.53
N GLU A 84 3.91 -2.42 4.31
CA GLU A 84 3.19 -3.52 3.63
C GLU A 84 4.06 -4.74 3.33
N TYR A 85 5.38 -4.54 3.22
CA TYR A 85 6.35 -5.59 2.95
C TYR A 85 6.94 -6.19 4.24
N GLN A 86 6.56 -5.66 5.40
CA GLN A 86 7.03 -6.15 6.68
C GLN A 86 6.25 -7.38 7.16
N PRO A 87 6.84 -8.17 8.07
CA PRO A 87 6.12 -9.21 8.79
C PRO A 87 4.88 -8.67 9.52
N ILE A 88 3.93 -9.56 9.81
CA ILE A 88 2.70 -9.17 10.52
C ILE A 88 3.03 -8.58 11.90
N PRO A 89 2.64 -7.33 12.19
CA PRO A 89 2.83 -6.73 13.51
C PRO A 89 1.69 -7.21 14.43
N PHE A 90 1.94 -8.31 15.14
CA PHE A 90 1.02 -8.85 16.15
C PHE A 90 0.63 -7.80 17.19
N GLY A 91 -0.62 -7.84 17.67
CA GLY A 91 -1.20 -6.82 18.55
C GLY A 91 -1.92 -5.67 17.84
N THR A 92 -1.73 -5.52 16.52
CA THR A 92 -2.51 -4.55 15.72
C THR A 92 -3.92 -5.06 15.38
N GLY A 93 -4.83 -4.16 15.02
CA GLY A 93 -6.19 -4.54 14.60
C GLY A 93 -6.22 -5.46 13.37
N MET A 94 -5.33 -5.23 12.41
CA MET A 94 -5.22 -6.04 11.20
C MET A 94 -4.64 -7.44 11.49
N ALA A 95 -3.60 -7.52 12.33
CA ALA A 95 -3.00 -8.79 12.73
C ALA A 95 -3.98 -9.68 13.51
N ARG A 96 -4.88 -9.08 14.31
CA ARG A 96 -5.89 -9.83 15.06
C ARG A 96 -6.76 -10.71 14.16
N VAL A 97 -7.11 -10.28 12.95
CA VAL A 97 -7.91 -11.10 12.03
C VAL A 97 -7.15 -12.37 11.63
N VAL A 98 -5.87 -12.24 11.26
CA VAL A 98 -5.02 -13.39 10.91
C VAL A 98 -4.83 -14.30 12.13
N GLU A 99 -4.62 -13.72 13.30
CA GLU A 99 -4.50 -14.45 14.56
C GLU A 99 -5.76 -15.30 14.85
N TRP A 100 -6.95 -14.73 14.76
CA TRP A 100 -8.21 -15.47 14.91
C TRP A 100 -8.36 -16.60 13.89
N VAL A 101 -7.95 -16.37 12.64
CA VAL A 101 -7.96 -17.40 11.60
C VAL A 101 -7.00 -18.55 11.96
N VAL A 102 -5.78 -18.24 12.42
CA VAL A 102 -4.81 -19.26 12.84
C VAL A 102 -5.31 -20.03 14.07
N LEU A 103 -5.84 -19.34 15.08
CA LEU A 103 -6.45 -19.97 16.24
C LEU A 103 -7.62 -20.88 15.85
N GLY A 104 -8.46 -20.43 14.91
CA GLY A 104 -9.54 -21.24 14.34
C GLY A 104 -9.02 -22.48 13.63
N LEU A 105 -7.96 -22.36 12.82
CA LEU A 105 -7.31 -23.50 12.16
C LEU A 105 -6.75 -24.54 13.14
N ILE A 106 -6.29 -24.10 14.32
CA ILE A 106 -5.77 -24.98 15.37
C ILE A 106 -6.91 -25.61 16.17
N ALA A 107 -7.94 -24.84 16.54
CA ALA A 107 -8.99 -25.28 17.45
C ALA A 107 -10.12 -26.07 16.76
N LEU A 108 -10.57 -25.64 15.57
CA LEU A 108 -11.71 -26.24 14.89
C LEU A 108 -11.58 -27.75 14.63
N PRO A 109 -10.39 -28.30 14.27
CA PRO A 109 -10.22 -29.74 14.10
C PRO A 109 -10.52 -30.59 15.35
N SER A 110 -10.54 -29.99 16.55
CA SER A 110 -10.88 -30.67 17.81
C SER A 110 -12.39 -30.79 18.04
N PHE A 111 -13.17 -29.90 17.42
CA PHE A 111 -14.63 -29.83 17.58
C PHE A 111 -15.38 -30.27 16.32
N SER A 112 -14.70 -30.34 15.18
CA SER A 112 -15.28 -30.71 13.89
C SER A 112 -15.13 -32.19 13.59
N THR A 113 -16.19 -32.78 13.03
CA THR A 113 -16.15 -34.12 12.43
C THR A 113 -15.37 -34.16 11.11
N ARG A 114 -15.06 -32.99 10.51
CA ARG A 114 -14.28 -32.89 9.27
C ARG A 114 -12.89 -32.33 9.57
N ARG A 115 -11.90 -32.84 8.84
CA ARG A 115 -10.49 -32.40 8.96
C ARG A 115 -9.99 -31.80 7.65
N LEU A 116 -8.94 -31.00 7.75
CA LEU A 116 -8.22 -30.50 6.59
C LEU A 116 -7.55 -31.67 5.87
N GLY A 117 -7.73 -31.73 4.55
CA GLY A 117 -6.99 -32.66 3.71
C GLY A 117 -5.56 -32.19 3.53
N ARG A 118 -4.71 -33.05 2.97
CA ARG A 118 -3.32 -32.69 2.63
C ARG A 118 -3.27 -31.52 1.63
N TYR A 119 -4.21 -31.46 0.69
CA TYR A 119 -4.37 -30.36 -0.25
C TYR A 119 -4.53 -29.02 0.48
N ASP A 120 -5.50 -28.93 1.40
CA ASP A 120 -5.78 -27.68 2.13
C ASP A 120 -4.65 -27.32 3.08
N LEU A 121 -4.02 -28.34 3.70
CA LEU A 121 -2.87 -28.13 4.58
C LEU A 121 -1.72 -27.45 3.83
N VAL A 122 -1.43 -27.85 2.59
CA VAL A 122 -0.40 -27.17 1.76
C VAL A 122 -0.76 -25.71 1.54
N HIS A 123 -2.02 -25.40 1.23
CA HIS A 123 -2.46 -24.02 1.03
C HIS A 123 -2.37 -23.22 2.33
N VAL A 124 -2.83 -23.78 3.44
CA VAL A 124 -2.69 -23.17 4.77
C VAL A 124 -1.22 -22.85 5.04
N LEU A 125 -0.30 -23.81 4.90
CA LEU A 125 1.10 -23.63 5.24
C LEU A 125 1.80 -22.62 4.33
N VAL A 126 1.64 -22.73 3.01
CA VAL A 126 2.28 -21.82 2.05
C VAL A 126 1.78 -20.40 2.24
N TRP A 127 0.47 -20.20 2.28
CA TRP A 127 -0.08 -18.86 2.36
C TRP A 127 0.03 -18.25 3.75
N LEU A 128 0.00 -19.06 4.81
CA LEU A 128 0.30 -18.57 6.16
C LEU A 128 1.73 -18.09 6.24
N HIS A 129 2.70 -18.87 5.75
CA HIS A 129 4.10 -18.45 5.72
C HIS A 129 4.28 -17.12 4.98
N LEU A 130 3.69 -16.99 3.78
CA LEU A 130 3.76 -15.76 3.00
C LEU A 130 3.09 -14.58 3.71
N ALA A 131 1.93 -14.79 4.34
CA ALA A 131 1.25 -13.77 5.12
C ALA A 131 2.08 -13.33 6.34
N LEU A 132 2.66 -14.27 7.08
CA LEU A 132 3.51 -13.97 8.23
C LEU A 132 4.78 -13.21 7.84
N ALA A 133 5.39 -13.57 6.71
CA ALA A 133 6.57 -12.91 6.20
C ALA A 133 6.28 -11.50 5.67
N CYS A 134 5.09 -11.28 5.11
CA CYS A 134 4.74 -10.05 4.40
C CYS A 134 3.23 -9.80 4.50
N ILE A 135 2.83 -8.80 5.29
CA ILE A 135 1.41 -8.56 5.64
C ILE A 135 0.51 -8.37 4.42
N ARG A 136 1.03 -7.87 3.30
CA ARG A 136 0.27 -7.74 2.05
C ARG A 136 -0.29 -9.07 1.51
N HIS A 137 0.24 -10.22 1.95
CA HIS A 137 -0.26 -11.54 1.55
C HIS A 137 -1.37 -12.07 2.47
N ALA A 138 -1.70 -11.38 3.58
CA ALA A 138 -2.77 -11.78 4.49
C ALA A 138 -4.16 -11.94 3.82
N PRO A 139 -4.58 -11.06 2.88
CA PRO A 139 -5.84 -11.26 2.15
C PRO A 139 -5.85 -12.54 1.30
N LEU A 140 -4.72 -12.87 0.65
CA LEU A 140 -4.58 -14.09 -0.15
C LEU A 140 -4.62 -15.34 0.73
N PHE A 141 -4.01 -15.28 1.92
CA PHE A 141 -4.13 -16.34 2.93
C PHE A 141 -5.58 -16.57 3.36
N ALA A 142 -6.32 -15.51 3.66
CA ALA A 142 -7.73 -15.63 4.02
C ALA A 142 -8.55 -16.32 2.91
N LEU A 143 -8.31 -15.94 1.64
CA LEU A 143 -8.98 -16.57 0.48
C LEU A 143 -8.58 -18.04 0.30
N ALA A 144 -7.29 -18.36 0.41
CA ALA A 144 -6.78 -19.72 0.21
C ALA A 144 -7.31 -20.70 1.28
N VAL A 145 -7.52 -20.22 2.50
CA VAL A 145 -7.93 -21.03 3.65
C VAL A 145 -9.46 -21.12 3.81
N ALA A 146 -10.22 -20.17 3.28
CA ALA A 146 -11.67 -20.11 3.44
C ALA A 146 -12.41 -21.43 3.11
N PRO A 147 -12.12 -22.15 2.02
CA PRO A 147 -12.80 -23.43 1.73
C PRO A 147 -12.51 -24.52 2.76
N GLY A 148 -11.28 -24.57 3.29
CA GLY A 148 -10.88 -25.51 4.35
C GLY A 148 -11.60 -25.22 5.66
N LEU A 149 -11.65 -23.94 6.06
CA LEU A 149 -12.42 -23.50 7.22
C LEU A 149 -13.91 -23.80 7.08
N ALA A 150 -14.51 -23.49 5.93
CA ALA A 150 -15.93 -23.74 5.67
C ALA A 150 -16.29 -25.21 5.87
N ARG A 151 -15.48 -26.13 5.33
CA ARG A 151 -15.69 -27.58 5.53
C ARG A 151 -15.57 -28.01 6.98
N MET A 152 -14.68 -27.40 7.77
CA MET A 152 -14.59 -27.70 9.20
C MET A 152 -15.80 -27.15 9.97
N LEU A 153 -16.30 -25.97 9.60
CA LEU A 153 -17.51 -25.40 10.19
C LEU A 153 -18.75 -26.27 9.90
N ASP A 154 -18.88 -26.81 8.68
CA ASP A 154 -19.94 -27.78 8.32
C ASP A 154 -19.91 -29.05 9.19
N GLY A 155 -18.72 -29.40 9.72
CA GLY A 155 -18.54 -30.57 10.56
C GLY A 155 -18.85 -30.34 12.04
N LEU A 156 -19.23 -29.13 12.45
CA LEU A 156 -19.57 -28.82 13.84
C LEU A 156 -20.97 -29.37 14.19
N PRO A 157 -21.17 -29.89 15.42
CA PRO A 157 -22.46 -30.42 15.86
C PRO A 157 -23.56 -29.36 15.99
N LEU A 158 -23.19 -28.07 15.98
CA LEU A 158 -24.08 -26.91 16.05
C LEU A 158 -24.52 -26.40 14.67
N ALA A 159 -23.91 -26.88 13.58
CA ALA A 159 -24.33 -26.50 12.23
C ALA A 159 -25.73 -27.07 11.98
N ARG A 160 -26.75 -26.20 12.02
CA ARG A 160 -28.13 -26.58 11.68
C ARG A 160 -28.12 -27.31 10.34
N ARG A 161 -28.50 -28.59 10.36
CA ARG A 161 -28.64 -29.45 9.17
C ARG A 161 -29.89 -29.11 8.34
N ASP A 162 -30.23 -27.83 8.24
CA ASP A 162 -31.30 -27.37 7.35
C ASP A 162 -30.69 -26.62 6.17
N ALA A 163 -29.86 -27.33 5.41
CA ALA A 163 -29.51 -26.91 4.06
C ALA A 163 -30.19 -27.88 3.12
N GLY A 164 -31.45 -27.58 2.79
CA GLY A 164 -32.07 -28.10 1.58
C GLY A 164 -31.05 -27.94 0.45
N HIS A 165 -30.78 -29.04 -0.24
CA HIS A 165 -29.75 -29.10 -1.27
C HIS A 165 -29.81 -27.85 -2.15
N VAL A 166 -28.84 -26.93 -1.99
CA VAL A 166 -28.61 -25.90 -2.99
C VAL A 166 -28.06 -26.65 -4.19
N ARG A 167 -28.95 -27.15 -5.04
CA ARG A 167 -28.60 -27.78 -6.30
C ARG A 167 -27.77 -26.73 -7.04
N LEU A 168 -26.56 -27.09 -7.42
CA LEU A 168 -25.70 -26.32 -8.31
C LEU A 168 -26.30 -26.30 -9.73
N GLY A 169 -27.56 -25.88 -9.86
CA GLY A 169 -28.14 -25.33 -11.09
C GLY A 169 -28.00 -23.82 -10.97
N TRP A 170 -27.68 -23.14 -12.07
CA TRP A 170 -27.40 -21.70 -12.20
C TRP A 170 -27.93 -20.88 -11.03
N SER A 171 -27.13 -20.77 -9.96
CA SER A 171 -27.57 -20.02 -8.80
C SER A 171 -27.52 -18.57 -9.22
N ALA A 172 -28.62 -17.84 -9.05
CA ALA A 172 -28.69 -16.44 -9.46
C ALA A 172 -27.76 -15.55 -8.62
N TRP A 173 -27.17 -16.07 -7.53
CA TRP A 173 -26.39 -15.28 -6.58
C TRP A 173 -25.11 -14.66 -7.16
N PRO A 174 -24.29 -15.30 -8.03
CA PRO A 174 -23.11 -14.64 -8.60
C PRO A 174 -23.54 -13.53 -9.55
N VAL A 175 -24.63 -13.73 -10.30
CA VAL A 175 -25.22 -12.71 -11.20
C VAL A 175 -25.81 -11.57 -10.38
N ALA A 176 -26.54 -11.87 -9.31
CA ALA A 176 -27.11 -10.87 -8.40
C ALA A 176 -26.01 -10.10 -7.66
N MET A 177 -24.90 -10.75 -7.29
CA MET A 177 -23.78 -10.09 -6.63
C MET A 177 -22.97 -9.23 -7.62
N ALA A 178 -22.77 -9.69 -8.84
CA ALA A 178 -22.19 -8.89 -9.91
C ALA A 178 -23.07 -7.68 -10.26
N LEU A 179 -24.39 -7.88 -10.36
CA LEU A 179 -25.35 -6.81 -10.61
C LEU A 179 -25.41 -5.82 -9.44
N ALA A 180 -25.40 -6.31 -8.19
CA ALA A 180 -25.34 -5.47 -7.01
C ALA A 180 -24.04 -4.65 -6.96
N LEU A 181 -22.90 -5.23 -7.36
CA LEU A 181 -21.64 -4.51 -7.45
C LEU A 181 -21.70 -3.43 -8.54
N VAL A 182 -22.21 -3.76 -9.73
CA VAL A 182 -22.40 -2.80 -10.84
C VAL A 182 -23.36 -1.68 -10.45
N LEU A 183 -24.47 -2.00 -9.79
CA LEU A 183 -25.41 -1.02 -9.26
C LEU A 183 -24.79 -0.16 -8.18
N ALA A 184 -24.03 -0.74 -7.24
CA ALA A 184 -23.32 0.01 -6.21
C ALA A 184 -22.32 1.00 -6.83
N VAL A 185 -21.56 0.56 -7.84
CA VAL A 185 -20.63 1.44 -8.59
C VAL A 185 -21.39 2.52 -9.36
N GLY A 186 -22.45 2.17 -10.09
CA GLY A 186 -23.26 3.10 -10.88
C GLY A 186 -24.02 4.13 -10.03
N LEU A 187 -24.42 3.75 -8.81
CA LEU A 187 -25.02 4.63 -7.80
C LEU A 187 -23.97 5.43 -7.02
N GLY A 188 -22.68 5.27 -7.32
CA GLY A 188 -21.60 6.01 -6.67
C GLY A 188 -21.37 5.62 -5.21
N VAL A 189 -21.76 4.42 -4.79
CA VAL A 189 -21.47 3.89 -3.46
C VAL A 189 -19.96 3.85 -3.27
N ARG A 190 -19.45 4.67 -2.36
CA ARG A 190 -18.03 4.76 -2.06
C ARG A 190 -17.61 3.59 -1.18
N LEU A 191 -16.97 2.59 -1.77
CA LEU A 191 -16.31 1.50 -1.07
C LEU A 191 -14.97 2.00 -0.50
N GLY A 192 -15.05 2.78 0.58
CA GLY A 192 -13.92 3.41 1.25
C GLY A 192 -13.91 4.93 1.14
N GLY A 193 -13.11 5.57 1.99
CA GLY A 193 -12.97 7.01 2.03
C GLY A 193 -12.03 7.47 3.15
N PHE A 194 -11.63 8.73 3.10
CA PHE A 194 -10.82 9.33 4.14
C PHE A 194 -11.66 9.54 5.39
N SER A 195 -11.34 8.81 6.45
CA SER A 195 -11.92 9.04 7.77
C SER A 195 -11.28 10.29 8.40
N PRO A 196 -12.07 11.28 8.88
CA PRO A 196 -11.54 12.45 9.58
C PRO A 196 -10.71 12.13 10.83
N ARG A 197 -10.82 10.91 11.37
CA ARG A 197 -10.03 10.46 12.53
C ARG A 197 -8.58 10.10 12.20
N THR A 198 -8.28 9.84 10.94
CA THR A 198 -6.97 9.33 10.48
C THR A 198 -6.35 10.25 9.43
N TRP A 199 -7.21 10.94 8.68
CA TRP A 199 -6.81 11.82 7.58
C TRP A 199 -7.11 13.28 7.93
N PRO A 200 -6.18 14.21 7.70
CA PRO A 200 -6.31 15.60 8.13
C PRO A 200 -7.16 16.42 7.16
N LEU A 201 -8.43 16.05 7.01
CA LEU A 201 -9.33 16.68 6.04
C LEU A 201 -9.63 18.15 6.37
N GLU A 202 -9.60 18.54 7.64
CA GLU A 202 -9.90 19.91 8.08
C GLU A 202 -8.82 20.91 7.66
N ALA A 203 -7.56 20.48 7.59
CA ALA A 203 -6.45 21.34 7.18
C ALA A 203 -6.43 21.63 5.67
N LEU A 204 -7.18 20.88 4.84
CA LEU A 204 -7.18 21.05 3.38
C LEU A 204 -7.59 22.46 2.95
N ALA A 205 -8.65 23.01 3.54
CA ALA A 205 -9.12 24.36 3.20
C ALA A 205 -8.08 25.44 3.56
N THR A 206 -7.27 25.20 4.59
CA THR A 206 -6.18 26.12 4.98
C THR A 206 -4.96 25.96 4.07
N LEU A 207 -4.66 24.73 3.65
CA LEU A 207 -3.59 24.43 2.70
C LEU A 207 -3.90 24.99 1.30
N ASP A 208 -5.14 24.89 0.84
CA ASP A 208 -5.59 25.39 -0.47
C ASP A 208 -5.50 26.92 -0.58
N ARG A 209 -5.46 27.64 0.56
CA ARG A 209 -5.22 29.09 0.59
C ARG A 209 -3.73 29.46 0.47
N GLN A 210 -2.82 28.51 0.56
CA GLN A 210 -1.39 28.76 0.36
C GLN A 210 -1.04 28.74 -1.13
N PRO A 211 -0.01 29.49 -1.57
CA PRO A 211 0.46 29.45 -2.95
C PRO A 211 0.72 28.01 -3.40
N VAL A 212 0.29 27.66 -4.60
CA VAL A 212 0.38 26.28 -5.14
C VAL A 212 1.84 25.93 -5.46
N GLU A 213 2.62 26.93 -5.83
CA GLU A 213 4.03 26.86 -6.17
C GLU A 213 4.92 26.73 -4.92
N ALA A 214 4.37 26.99 -3.73
CA ALA A 214 5.08 26.84 -2.47
C ALA A 214 5.38 25.35 -2.21
N GLN A 215 6.67 25.03 -2.05
CA GLN A 215 7.13 23.69 -1.71
C GLN A 215 6.53 23.23 -0.37
N LEU A 216 5.87 22.07 -0.40
CA LEU A 216 5.15 21.47 0.72
C LEU A 216 5.90 20.23 1.19
N PHE A 217 6.39 20.24 2.43
CA PHE A 217 6.79 19.03 3.12
C PHE A 217 5.60 18.44 3.86
N HIS A 218 5.37 17.12 3.76
CA HIS A 218 4.20 16.50 4.40
C HIS A 218 4.40 15.03 4.73
N GLU A 219 3.49 14.42 5.50
CA GLU A 219 3.45 12.97 5.72
C GLU A 219 3.23 12.21 4.40
N GLN A 220 4.05 11.19 4.16
CA GLN A 220 4.03 10.35 2.97
C GLN A 220 2.65 9.71 2.73
N ASP A 221 2.00 9.23 3.79
CA ASP A 221 0.64 8.65 3.71
C ASP A 221 -0.37 9.65 3.10
N TRP A 222 -0.13 10.95 3.22
CA TRP A 222 -1.02 12.00 2.75
C TRP A 222 -0.80 12.39 1.28
N GLY A 223 0.26 11.90 0.63
CA GLY A 223 0.62 12.28 -0.75
C GLY A 223 -0.52 12.03 -1.75
N GLY A 224 -1.07 10.81 -1.77
CA GLY A 224 -2.19 10.49 -2.64
C GLY A 224 -3.45 11.33 -2.36
N MET A 225 -3.74 11.61 -1.08
CA MET A 225 -4.85 12.49 -0.70
C MET A 225 -4.61 13.93 -1.17
N ILE A 226 -3.39 14.46 -1.05
CA ILE A 226 -3.03 15.80 -1.50
C ILE A 226 -3.29 15.93 -3.01
N GLU A 227 -2.83 14.97 -3.80
CA GLU A 227 -3.01 14.96 -5.25
C GLU A 227 -4.49 14.82 -5.66
N GLU A 228 -5.27 14.04 -4.91
CA GLU A 228 -6.69 13.82 -5.19
C GLU A 228 -7.56 15.02 -4.76
N ARG A 229 -7.31 15.58 -3.56
CA ARG A 229 -8.25 16.46 -2.85
C ARG A 229 -7.92 17.94 -2.91
N CYS A 230 -6.65 18.34 -3.00
CA CYS A 230 -6.30 19.76 -2.97
C CYS A 230 -6.84 20.48 -4.22
N ARG A 231 -7.44 21.65 -4.00
CA ARG A 231 -7.96 22.52 -5.05
C ARG A 231 -7.50 23.95 -4.74
N PRO A 232 -6.46 24.46 -5.44
CA PRO A 232 -5.92 23.99 -6.71
C PRO A 232 -5.07 22.72 -6.62
N ARG A 233 -4.90 22.01 -7.74
CA ARG A 233 -4.12 20.76 -7.78
C ARG A 233 -2.66 21.04 -7.40
N ARG A 234 -2.18 20.42 -6.33
CA ARG A 234 -0.83 20.52 -5.79
C ARG A 234 -0.08 19.20 -6.01
N ARG A 235 1.24 19.27 -6.20
CA ARG A 235 2.11 18.08 -6.20
C ARG A 235 2.51 17.72 -4.78
N ALA A 236 2.41 16.44 -4.44
CA ALA A 236 3.01 15.91 -3.24
C ALA A 236 4.55 15.90 -3.38
N PHE A 237 5.26 16.11 -2.27
CA PHE A 237 6.72 15.96 -2.25
C PHE A 237 7.13 14.49 -2.32
N LEU A 238 6.39 13.63 -1.61
CA LEU A 238 6.60 12.18 -1.58
C LEU A 238 5.25 11.46 -1.41
N ASP A 239 5.09 10.28 -2.00
CA ASP A 239 3.89 9.44 -1.84
C ASP A 239 4.25 7.95 -1.60
N ASP A 240 3.24 7.08 -1.63
CA ASP A 240 3.37 5.63 -1.39
C ASP A 240 4.12 4.86 -2.48
N ARG A 241 4.48 5.51 -3.60
CA ARG A 241 5.26 4.92 -4.71
C ARG A 241 6.76 5.04 -4.44
N PHE A 242 7.17 4.51 -3.29
CA PHE A 242 8.54 4.57 -2.78
C PHE A 242 9.61 4.10 -3.78
N GLU A 243 9.27 3.14 -4.64
CA GLU A 243 10.15 2.62 -5.68
C GLU A 243 10.61 3.67 -6.70
N LEU A 244 9.91 4.81 -6.82
CA LEU A 244 10.26 5.91 -7.73
C LEU A 244 11.32 6.85 -7.13
N PHE A 245 11.42 6.93 -5.80
CA PHE A 245 12.32 7.85 -5.10
C PHE A 245 13.64 7.20 -4.69
N GLY A 246 13.62 5.89 -4.46
CA GLY A 246 14.79 5.13 -4.02
C GLY A 246 15.05 5.23 -2.52
N LYS A 247 15.81 4.27 -1.99
CA LYS A 247 15.98 4.06 -0.54
C LYS A 247 16.54 5.28 0.19
N GLU A 248 17.55 5.92 -0.39
CA GLU A 248 18.26 7.04 0.24
C GLU A 248 17.34 8.25 0.48
N ALA A 249 16.54 8.63 -0.52
CA ALA A 249 15.59 9.73 -0.39
C ALA A 249 14.53 9.45 0.68
N ILE A 250 14.09 8.19 0.82
CA ILE A 250 13.10 7.78 1.81
C ILE A 250 13.68 7.83 3.22
N LEU A 251 14.93 7.40 3.40
CA LEU A 251 15.63 7.50 4.68
C LEU A 251 15.82 8.95 5.09
N GLN A 252 16.33 9.79 4.19
CA GLN A 252 16.48 11.23 4.44
C GLN A 252 15.15 11.90 4.81
N TYR A 253 14.07 11.54 4.12
CA TYR A 253 12.72 12.00 4.46
C TYR A 253 12.27 11.52 5.85
N SER A 254 12.49 10.24 6.17
CA SER A 254 12.14 9.65 7.47
C SER A 254 12.92 10.30 8.62
N ASP A 255 14.20 10.59 8.41
CA ASP A 255 15.05 11.24 9.42
C ASP A 255 14.68 12.72 9.58
N ALA A 256 14.36 13.41 8.48
CA ALA A 256 13.84 14.78 8.51
C ALA A 256 12.53 14.91 9.33
N MET A 257 11.68 13.88 9.34
CA MET A 257 10.47 13.85 10.19
C MET A 257 10.78 13.88 11.70
N GLN A 258 11.99 13.53 12.12
CA GLN A 258 12.42 13.65 13.51
C GLN A 258 12.80 15.08 13.89
N GLY A 259 12.98 15.98 12.92
CA GLY A 259 13.35 17.37 13.16
C GLY A 259 14.82 17.56 13.56
N GLY A 260 15.68 16.57 13.32
CA GLY A 260 17.13 16.65 13.57
C GLY A 260 17.90 17.43 12.50
N PRO A 261 19.24 17.28 12.44
CA PRO A 261 20.09 17.90 11.41
C PRO A 261 19.69 17.55 9.96
N GLU A 262 19.10 16.38 9.74
CA GLU A 262 18.63 15.91 8.44
C GLU A 262 17.49 16.78 7.89
N TRP A 263 16.65 17.34 8.78
CA TRP A 263 15.67 18.34 8.41
C TRP A 263 16.34 19.60 7.85
N ASP A 264 17.41 20.09 8.48
CA ASP A 264 18.10 21.30 8.03
C ASP A 264 18.78 21.10 6.67
N ALA A 265 19.37 19.93 6.45
CA ALA A 265 19.96 19.58 5.15
C ALA A 265 18.91 19.50 4.04
N LEU A 266 17.77 18.87 4.32
CA LEU A 266 16.69 18.72 3.36
C LEU A 266 16.01 20.06 3.07
N ASP A 267 15.69 20.83 4.10
CA ASP A 267 15.06 22.14 3.99
C ASP A 267 15.99 23.17 3.33
N GLY A 268 17.30 23.13 3.60
CA GLY A 268 18.27 24.00 2.94
C GLY A 268 18.33 23.78 1.42
N ARG A 269 18.11 22.53 0.97
CA ARG A 269 18.08 22.15 -0.45
C ARG A 269 16.75 22.49 -1.12
N GLU A 270 15.65 22.04 -0.54
CA GLU A 270 14.31 22.11 -1.15
C GLU A 270 13.58 23.42 -0.85
N ARG A 271 13.95 24.11 0.24
CA ARG A 271 13.39 25.37 0.72
C ARG A 271 11.88 25.30 0.91
N PHE A 272 11.43 24.46 1.85
CA PHE A 272 10.00 24.30 2.10
C PHE A 272 9.38 25.58 2.62
N ALA A 273 8.27 25.99 2.03
CA ALA A 273 7.51 27.16 2.47
C ALA A 273 6.33 26.76 3.37
N VAL A 274 5.85 25.52 3.21
CA VAL A 274 4.74 24.95 3.97
C VAL A 274 5.15 23.58 4.49
N VAL A 275 4.82 23.27 5.74
CA VAL A 275 5.08 21.97 6.37
C VAL A 275 3.80 21.44 6.98
N TRP A 276 3.43 20.20 6.69
CA TRP A 276 2.20 19.59 7.17
C TRP A 276 2.45 18.19 7.74
N VAL A 277 2.48 18.07 9.06
CA VAL A 277 2.95 16.86 9.74
C VAL A 277 2.03 16.45 10.88
N ARG A 278 2.15 15.20 11.37
CA ARG A 278 1.42 14.76 12.57
C ARG A 278 1.95 15.48 13.83
N PRO A 279 1.10 15.75 14.84
CA PRO A 279 1.51 16.47 16.05
C PRO A 279 2.56 15.77 16.91
N ASP A 280 2.69 14.44 16.79
CA ASP A 280 3.62 13.60 17.55
C ASP A 280 5.03 13.55 16.95
N ARG A 281 5.23 14.08 15.73
CA ARG A 281 6.55 14.12 15.08
C ARG A 281 7.54 15.01 15.84
N GLY A 282 8.82 14.60 15.82
CA GLY A 282 9.91 15.44 16.31
C GLY A 282 9.99 16.78 15.55
N LEU A 283 9.77 16.75 14.23
CA LEU A 283 9.69 17.94 13.40
C LEU A 283 8.59 18.91 13.85
N ALA A 284 7.39 18.41 14.17
CA ALA A 284 6.30 19.26 14.65
C ALA A 284 6.67 20.01 15.94
N ARG A 285 7.31 19.31 16.90
CA ARG A 285 7.79 19.91 18.16
C ARG A 285 8.84 20.99 17.91
N ARG A 286 9.77 20.75 16.98
CA ARG A 286 10.79 21.72 16.59
C ARG A 286 10.18 22.98 15.97
N LEU A 287 9.31 22.83 14.97
CA LEU A 287 8.70 23.96 14.26
C LEU A 287 7.78 24.79 15.16
N LEU A 288 7.15 24.18 16.17
CA LEU A 288 6.38 24.92 17.18
C LEU A 288 7.25 25.83 18.06
N ALA A 289 8.53 25.52 18.23
CA ALA A 289 9.47 26.32 19.02
C ALA A 289 10.28 27.32 18.16
N ASP A 290 10.16 27.25 16.84
CA ASP A 290 10.92 28.08 15.90
C ASP A 290 10.10 29.33 15.50
N PRO A 291 10.56 30.55 15.83
CA PRO A 291 9.85 31.78 15.47
C PRO A 291 9.79 32.02 13.95
N GLY A 292 10.63 31.34 13.16
CA GLY A 292 10.59 31.36 11.71
C GLY A 292 9.37 30.66 11.10
N TRP A 293 8.57 29.96 11.91
CA TRP A 293 7.38 29.23 11.46
C TRP A 293 6.11 29.69 12.16
N GLN A 294 5.06 29.90 11.38
CA GLN A 294 3.73 30.23 11.86
C GLN A 294 2.81 29.01 11.74
N VAL A 295 2.12 28.67 12.82
CA VAL A 295 1.04 27.66 12.78
C VAL A 295 -0.18 28.25 12.08
N LEU A 296 -0.61 27.63 10.98
CA LEU A 296 -1.81 27.99 10.23
C LEU A 296 -3.04 27.19 10.65
N HIS A 297 -2.83 25.91 10.98
CA HIS A 297 -3.88 24.99 11.42
C HIS A 297 -3.30 23.97 12.39
N ARG A 298 -4.09 23.59 13.39
CA ARG A 298 -3.74 22.54 14.34
C ARG A 298 -4.99 21.83 14.82
N ASP A 299 -5.02 20.53 14.64
CA ASP A 299 -6.07 19.65 15.14
C ASP A 299 -5.46 18.40 15.79
N ALA A 300 -6.28 17.39 16.08
CA ALA A 300 -5.82 16.14 16.69
C ALA A 300 -4.99 15.26 15.73
N VAL A 301 -5.08 15.48 14.42
CA VAL A 301 -4.48 14.63 13.37
C VAL A 301 -3.24 15.28 12.75
N SER A 302 -3.18 16.60 12.67
CA SER A 302 -2.12 17.33 11.97
C SER A 302 -1.85 18.74 12.50
N VAL A 303 -0.67 19.23 12.17
CA VAL A 303 -0.26 20.62 12.33
C VAL A 303 0.29 21.13 11.00
N LEU A 304 -0.26 22.25 10.52
CA LEU A 304 0.14 22.93 9.29
C LEU A 304 0.90 24.20 9.64
N PHE A 305 2.12 24.33 9.11
CA PHE A 305 3.01 25.45 9.32
C PHE A 305 3.27 26.19 8.01
N ARG A 306 3.54 27.49 8.12
CA ARG A 306 4.04 28.33 7.04
C ARG A 306 5.29 29.07 7.49
N ARG A 307 6.30 29.11 6.64
CA ARG A 307 7.50 29.88 6.89
C ARG A 307 7.18 31.37 6.88
N GLN A 308 7.63 32.09 7.89
CA GLN A 308 7.58 33.55 7.90
C GLN A 308 8.69 34.08 6.99
N ALA A 309 8.38 35.08 6.17
CA ALA A 309 9.43 35.82 5.48
C ALA A 309 10.31 36.44 6.58
N SER A 310 11.61 36.14 6.56
CA SER A 310 12.56 36.82 7.45
C SER A 310 12.32 38.32 7.32
N PRO A 311 12.19 39.08 8.43
CA PRO A 311 12.19 40.53 8.33
C PRO A 311 13.50 40.90 7.67
N ALA A 312 13.43 41.39 6.43
CA ALA A 312 14.59 41.94 5.76
C ALA A 312 15.10 43.08 6.64
N VAL A 313 16.27 42.88 7.26
CA VAL A 313 17.04 43.97 7.85
C VAL A 313 17.16 45.03 6.75
N GLY A 314 16.73 46.25 7.09
CA GLY A 314 16.27 47.25 6.14
C GLY A 314 17.19 47.47 4.95
N GLN A 315 16.57 47.69 3.79
CA GLN A 315 17.15 48.46 2.69
C GLN A 315 17.64 49.79 3.25
N ALA A 316 18.93 49.84 3.61
CA ALA A 316 19.65 51.08 3.81
C ALA A 316 19.78 51.73 2.43
N ARG A 317 18.79 52.58 2.14
CA ARG A 317 18.81 53.64 1.15
C ARG A 317 20.17 54.35 1.23
N ARG A 318 21.08 54.06 0.29
CA ARG A 318 22.16 54.98 -0.05
C ARG A 318 21.68 55.75 -1.26
N ASP A 319 20.93 56.82 -0.97
CA ASP A 319 20.87 57.97 -1.86
C ASP A 319 22.31 58.51 -1.96
N HIS A 320 22.92 58.39 -3.14
CA HIS A 320 24.13 59.13 -3.49
C HIS A 320 23.75 60.12 -4.59
N PRO A 321 24.01 61.43 -4.43
CA PRO A 321 23.67 62.42 -5.44
C PRO A 321 24.67 62.37 -6.60
N ASP A 322 24.13 62.31 -7.81
CA ASP A 322 24.88 62.48 -9.05
C ASP A 322 25.52 63.88 -9.10
N ALA A 323 26.84 63.89 -9.29
CA ALA A 323 27.59 65.05 -9.75
C ALA A 323 28.38 64.67 -11.01
N THR A 324 27.85 65.13 -12.15
CA THR A 324 28.58 65.63 -13.34
C THR A 324 29.77 64.84 -13.88
N SER A 325 29.62 64.33 -15.11
CA SER A 325 30.70 64.36 -16.09
C SER A 325 30.11 64.46 -17.50
N CYS A 326 30.34 65.63 -18.10
CA CYS A 326 29.97 65.96 -19.46
C CYS A 326 31.18 65.72 -20.38
N ALA A 327 30.88 65.37 -21.63
CA ALA A 327 31.68 65.57 -22.84
C ALA A 327 32.86 64.62 -23.16
N ARG A 328 32.57 63.75 -24.15
CA ARG A 328 33.42 63.34 -25.29
C ARG A 328 34.16 64.55 -25.94
N PRO A 329 35.31 64.39 -26.66
CA PRO A 329 35.26 63.84 -28.04
C PRO A 329 36.50 63.10 -28.61
N THR A 330 36.20 62.26 -29.61
CA THR A 330 36.92 61.89 -30.86
C THR A 330 38.42 61.58 -30.85
N SER A 331 38.78 60.33 -31.15
CA SER A 331 39.11 59.84 -32.51
C SER A 331 39.03 58.32 -32.58
#